data_AF-F6FVJ2-F1
#
_entry.id   AF-F6FVJ2-F1
#
_cell.length_a   1.000
_cell.length_b   1.000
_cell.length_c   1.000
_cell.angle_alpha   90.00
_cell.angle_beta   90.00
_cell.angle_gamma   90.00
#
_symmetry.space_group_name_H-M   'P 1'
#
loop_
_entity.id
_entity.type
_entity.pdbx_description
1 polymer ?
#
loop_
_entity_poly.entity_id
_entity_poly.type
_entity_poly.pdbx_seq_one_letter_code
_entity_poly.pdbx_strand_id
1 'polypeptide(L)'
;MSTTATTRSGDRVVRLVGILSIVAALVMIAAGATTWATVSAQLSAQNITVAEDAAFLAGDTVDGPFSAYAQAQIIDQHALDATGGKTYAELDREDPLREVAMNASFLRASLFTSVVAYGVAALVMGLGVLVGATGWALARLGRPAAAPVAARTPELPTAA
;
A
#
# COMPACT_ATOMS: atom_id res chain seq x y z
N MET A 1 -29.76 -47.28 -11.79
CA MET A 1 -28.98 -46.42 -10.88
C MET A 1 -28.36 -45.32 -11.71
N SER A 2 -28.97 -44.15 -11.76
CA SER A 2 -28.49 -43.01 -12.54
C SER A 2 -28.13 -41.90 -11.55
N THR A 3 -26.87 -41.84 -11.14
CA THR A 3 -26.35 -40.72 -10.37
C THR A 3 -26.09 -39.59 -11.35
N THR A 4 -27.10 -38.75 -11.59
CA THR A 4 -26.93 -37.50 -12.31
C THR A 4 -26.01 -36.60 -11.50
N ALA A 5 -24.76 -36.47 -11.93
CA ALA A 5 -23.83 -35.49 -11.40
C ALA A 5 -24.31 -34.09 -11.81
N THR A 6 -25.21 -33.51 -11.01
CA THR A 6 -25.52 -32.09 -11.10
C THR A 6 -24.28 -31.32 -10.68
N THR A 7 -23.44 -30.94 -11.64
CA THR A 7 -22.39 -29.93 -11.43
C THR A 7 -23.06 -28.67 -10.92
N ARG A 8 -22.85 -28.38 -9.63
CA ARG A 8 -23.59 -27.39 -8.87
C ARG A 8 -23.15 -25.99 -9.34
N SER A 9 -24.08 -25.20 -9.88
CA SER A 9 -23.85 -23.81 -10.35
C SER A 9 -22.97 -22.96 -9.41
N GLY A 10 -23.07 -23.21 -8.10
CA GLY A 10 -22.25 -22.58 -7.06
C GLY A 10 -20.73 -22.70 -7.25
N ASP A 11 -20.21 -23.84 -7.73
CA ASP A 11 -18.75 -24.03 -7.88
C ASP A 11 -18.18 -23.12 -8.97
N ARG A 12 -18.96 -22.87 -10.02
CA ARG A 12 -18.60 -21.95 -11.11
C ARG A 12 -18.62 -20.49 -10.64
N VAL A 13 -19.60 -20.12 -9.81
CA VAL A 13 -19.69 -18.77 -9.22
C VAL A 13 -18.52 -18.52 -8.26
N VAL A 14 -18.20 -19.45 -7.37
CA VAL A 14 -17.07 -19.34 -6.44
C VAL A 14 -15.74 -19.17 -7.18
N ARG A 15 -15.53 -19.94 -8.25
CA ARG A 15 -14.34 -19.80 -9.09
C ARG A 15 -14.28 -18.44 -9.80
N LEU A 16 -15.40 -17.95 -10.34
CA LEU A 16 -15.46 -16.64 -10.99
C LEU A 16 -15.12 -15.52 -10.00
N VAL A 17 -15.76 -15.51 -8.83
CA VAL A 17 -15.50 -14.53 -7.76
C VAL A 17 -14.04 -14.57 -7.34
N GLY A 18 -13.47 -15.77 -7.16
CA GLY A 18 -12.05 -15.92 -6.82
C GLY A 18 -11.11 -15.30 -7.87
N ILE A 19 -11.36 -15.54 -9.16
CA ILE A 19 -10.58 -14.94 -10.25
C ILE A 19 -10.74 -13.42 -10.26
N LEU A 20 -11.96 -12.90 -10.13
CA LEU A 20 -12.22 -11.46 -10.11
C LEU A 20 -11.52 -10.77 -8.94
N SER A 21 -11.52 -11.38 -7.75
CA SER A 21 -10.79 -10.88 -6.58
C SER A 21 -9.28 -10.83 -6.83
N ILE A 22 -8.70 -11.84 -7.49
CA ILE A 22 -7.27 -11.82 -7.84
C ILE A 22 -6.97 -10.69 -8.84
N VAL A 23 -7.81 -10.48 -9.84
CA VAL A 23 -7.63 -9.38 -10.79
C VAL A 23 -7.73 -8.02 -10.07
N ALA A 24 -8.73 -7.84 -9.21
CA ALA A 24 -8.89 -6.63 -8.42
C ALA A 24 -7.66 -6.37 -7.53
N ALA A 25 -7.12 -7.41 -6.89
CA ALA A 25 -5.90 -7.34 -6.10
C ALA A 25 -4.70 -6.84 -6.91
N LEU A 26 -4.48 -7.38 -8.11
CA LEU A 26 -3.40 -6.96 -8.99
C LEU A 26 -3.54 -5.48 -9.39
N VAL A 27 -4.76 -5.04 -9.70
CA VAL A 27 -5.04 -3.63 -10.01
C VAL A 27 -4.75 -2.73 -8.81
N MET A 28 -5.19 -3.11 -7.61
CA MET A 28 -4.93 -2.34 -6.39
C MET A 28 -3.43 -2.23 -6.10
N ILE A 29 -2.68 -3.33 -6.19
CA ILE A 29 -1.23 -3.33 -5.98
C ILE A 29 -0.54 -2.43 -7.01
N ALA A 30 -0.89 -2.55 -8.28
CA ALA A 30 -0.31 -1.73 -9.34
C ALA A 30 -0.63 -0.23 -9.16
N ALA A 31 -1.87 0.10 -8.78
CA ALA A 31 -2.27 1.47 -8.51
C ALA A 31 -1.50 2.05 -7.31
N GLY A 32 -1.40 1.32 -6.20
CA GLY A 32 -0.63 1.75 -5.03
C GLY A 32 0.86 1.93 -5.33
N ALA A 33 1.46 0.98 -6.07
CA ALA A 33 2.87 1.06 -6.48
C ALA A 33 3.14 2.25 -7.40
N THR A 34 2.22 2.53 -8.34
CA THR A 34 2.33 3.68 -9.25
C THR A 34 2.24 5.00 -8.48
N THR A 35 1.29 5.12 -7.55
CA THR A 35 1.18 6.30 -6.68
C THR A 35 2.44 6.50 -5.86
N TRP A 36 2.96 5.44 -5.23
CA TRP A 36 4.21 5.50 -4.45
C TRP A 36 5.36 6.03 -5.32
N ALA A 37 5.59 5.42 -6.48
CA ALA A 37 6.67 5.83 -7.39
C ALA A 37 6.51 7.28 -7.86
N THR A 38 5.27 7.72 -8.12
CA THR A 38 4.99 9.10 -8.53
C THR A 38 5.34 10.10 -7.43
N VAL A 39 4.98 9.80 -6.18
CA VAL A 39 5.34 10.66 -5.03
C VAL A 39 6.86 10.68 -4.83
N SER A 40 7.54 9.53 -4.92
CA SER A 40 9.00 9.47 -4.82
C SER A 40 9.69 10.29 -5.91
N ALA A 41 9.22 10.19 -7.15
CA ALA A 41 9.77 10.97 -8.25
C ALA A 41 9.56 12.48 -8.04
N GLN A 42 8.39 12.89 -7.53
CA GLN A 42 8.12 14.31 -7.24
C GLN A 42 9.00 14.87 -6.13
N LEU A 43 9.20 14.10 -5.05
CA LEU A 43 10.08 14.49 -3.94
C LEU A 43 11.54 14.55 -4.37
N SER A 44 12.03 13.49 -5.04
CA SER A 44 13.40 13.41 -5.55
C SER A 44 13.72 14.56 -6.51
N ALA A 45 12.77 14.95 -7.37
CA ALA A 45 12.94 16.07 -8.28
C ALA A 45 13.21 17.41 -7.57
N GLN A 46 12.79 17.58 -6.30
CA GLN A 46 13.05 18.80 -5.54
C GLN A 46 14.49 18.88 -5.01
N ASN A 47 15.30 17.81 -5.10
CA ASN A 47 16.68 17.76 -4.62
C ASN A 47 16.86 18.30 -3.18
N ILE A 48 15.92 17.95 -2.31
CA ILE A 48 15.98 18.32 -0.89
C ILE A 48 16.78 17.25 -0.15
N THR A 49 17.76 17.67 0.64
CA THR A 49 18.48 16.82 1.59
C THR A 49 17.93 17.04 2.99
N VAL A 50 17.86 15.97 3.77
CA VAL A 50 17.53 16.06 5.19
C VAL A 50 18.65 16.82 5.89
N ALA A 51 18.30 17.81 6.70
CA ALA A 51 19.30 18.62 7.41
C ALA A 51 20.26 17.76 8.26
N GLU A 52 21.51 18.19 8.33
CA GLU A 52 22.64 17.46 8.89
C GLU A 52 22.54 17.30 10.40
N ASP A 53 21.78 18.15 11.06
CA ASP A 53 21.46 18.14 12.49
C ASP A 53 20.12 17.44 12.80
N ALA A 54 19.48 16.81 11.81
CA ALA A 54 18.29 16.00 12.04
C ALA A 54 18.60 14.79 12.94
N ALA A 55 17.64 14.45 13.81
CA ALA A 55 17.78 13.33 14.75
C ALA A 55 17.96 11.95 14.06
N PHE A 56 17.51 11.82 12.80
CA PHE A 56 17.63 10.60 12.00
C PHE A 56 17.63 10.96 10.51
N LEU A 57 18.23 10.09 9.69
CA LEU A 57 18.36 10.27 8.23
C LEU A 57 19.04 11.58 7.79
N ALA A 58 19.86 12.18 8.66
CA ALA A 58 20.64 13.37 8.34
C ALA A 58 21.51 13.15 7.08
N GLY A 59 21.46 14.12 6.15
CA GLY A 59 22.15 14.05 4.86
C GLY A 59 21.54 13.11 3.83
N ASP A 60 20.44 12.39 4.17
CA ASP A 60 19.73 11.55 3.21
C ASP A 60 18.92 12.41 2.22
N THR A 61 18.61 11.84 1.06
CA THR A 61 17.74 12.52 0.08
C THR A 61 16.28 12.38 0.49
N VAL A 62 15.51 13.45 0.37
CA VAL A 62 14.05 13.41 0.60
C VAL A 62 13.38 12.81 -0.62
N ASP A 63 13.27 11.48 -0.64
CA ASP A 63 12.60 10.72 -1.71
C ASP A 63 11.64 9.65 -1.17
N GLY A 64 11.51 9.52 0.15
CA GLY A 64 10.72 8.48 0.81
C GLY A 64 9.93 9.01 2.00
N PRO A 65 9.04 8.17 2.58
CA PRO A 65 8.20 8.59 3.69
C PRO A 65 8.99 8.97 4.94
N PHE A 66 10.06 8.23 5.26
CA PHE A 66 10.84 8.49 6.47
C PHE A 66 11.74 9.71 6.32
N SER A 67 12.39 9.91 5.17
CA SER A 67 13.20 11.10 4.91
C SER A 67 12.34 12.36 4.81
N ALA A 68 11.15 12.29 4.19
CA ALA A 68 10.19 13.41 4.21
C ALA A 68 9.71 13.75 5.62
N TYR A 69 9.44 12.73 6.45
CA TYR A 69 9.08 12.94 7.86
C TYR A 69 10.25 13.55 8.66
N ALA A 70 11.47 13.04 8.49
CA ALA A 70 12.68 13.57 9.13
C ALA A 70 12.86 15.05 8.81
N GLN A 71 12.77 15.41 7.53
CA GLN A 71 12.91 16.80 7.08
C GLN A 71 11.79 17.69 7.63
N ALA A 72 10.54 17.20 7.68
CA ALA A 72 9.43 17.96 8.27
C ALA A 72 9.59 18.19 9.78
N GLN A 73 10.25 17.27 10.51
CA GLN A 73 10.54 17.46 11.93
C GLN A 73 11.63 18.50 12.15
N ILE A 74 12.75 18.41 11.41
CA ILE A 74 13.87 19.35 11.61
C ILE A 74 13.51 20.78 11.16
N ILE A 75 12.67 20.93 10.13
CA ILE A 75 12.10 22.25 9.75
C ILE A 75 11.29 22.86 10.91
N ASP A 76 10.54 22.06 11.66
CA ASP A 76 9.79 22.56 12.83
C ASP A 76 10.74 23.07 13.90
N GLN A 77 11.78 22.29 14.18
CA GLN A 77 12.78 22.63 15.18
C GLN A 77 13.48 23.94 14.82
N HIS A 78 13.98 24.08 13.58
CA HIS A 78 14.63 25.31 13.12
C HIS A 78 13.68 26.51 13.13
N ALA A 79 12.41 26.30 12.80
CA ALA A 79 11.41 27.37 12.83
C ALA A 79 11.14 27.83 14.27
N LEU A 80 10.95 26.91 15.21
CA LEU A 80 10.76 27.23 16.62
C LEU A 80 12.00 27.87 17.22
N ASP A 81 13.18 27.41 16.89
CA ASP A 81 14.43 28.03 17.36
C ASP A 81 14.57 29.47 16.83
N ALA A 82 14.20 29.71 15.57
CA ALA A 82 14.21 31.05 14.98
C ALA A 82 13.15 31.98 15.61
N THR A 83 11.97 31.47 15.95
CA THR A 83 10.86 32.27 16.50
C THR A 83 10.85 32.37 18.04
N GLY A 84 11.84 31.78 18.71
CA GLY A 84 11.88 31.72 20.18
C GLY A 84 10.78 30.86 20.78
N GLY A 85 10.40 29.78 20.09
CA GLY A 85 9.39 28.81 20.49
C GLY A 85 7.96 29.18 20.11
N LYS A 86 7.76 30.27 19.35
CA LYS A 86 6.42 30.76 18.96
C LYS A 86 5.98 30.18 17.62
N THR A 87 4.74 29.73 17.55
CA THR A 87 4.07 29.34 16.32
C THR A 87 3.57 30.57 15.53
N TYR A 88 3.17 30.36 14.27
CA TYR A 88 2.68 31.44 13.39
C TYR A 88 1.56 32.29 14.02
N ALA A 89 0.67 31.67 14.81
CA ALA A 89 -0.45 32.37 15.43
C ALA A 89 -0.05 33.20 16.67
N GLU A 90 1.11 32.90 17.26
CA GLU A 90 1.62 33.53 18.48
C GLU A 90 2.55 34.72 18.18
N LEU A 91 2.93 34.91 16.92
CA LEU A 91 3.71 36.05 16.45
C LEU A 91 2.78 37.23 16.15
N ASP A 92 3.26 38.44 16.44
CA ASP A 92 2.55 39.67 16.08
C ASP A 92 2.41 39.80 14.56
N ARG A 93 1.44 40.59 14.11
CA ARG A 93 1.15 40.70 12.67
C ARG A 93 2.30 41.34 11.89
N GLU A 94 2.99 42.29 12.51
CA GLU A 94 4.12 43.01 11.93
C GLU A 94 5.47 42.35 12.23
N ASP A 95 5.51 41.19 12.89
CA ASP A 95 6.75 40.47 13.20
C ASP A 95 7.37 39.88 11.92
N PRO A 96 8.63 40.21 11.58
CA PRO A 96 9.29 39.67 10.38
C PRO A 96 9.46 38.14 10.41
N LEU A 97 9.49 37.51 11.59
CA LEU A 97 9.59 36.06 11.74
C LEU A 97 8.28 35.33 11.44
N ARG A 98 7.17 36.08 11.32
CA ARG A 98 5.87 35.52 10.96
C ARG A 98 5.91 34.83 9.59
N GLU A 99 6.65 35.38 8.63
CA GLU A 99 6.84 34.75 7.32
C GLU A 99 7.65 33.46 7.41
N VAL A 100 8.66 33.40 8.29
CA VAL A 100 9.46 32.19 8.53
C VAL A 100 8.59 31.07 9.09
N ALA A 101 7.80 31.37 10.13
CA ALA A 101 6.87 30.41 10.73
C ALA A 101 5.81 29.92 9.74
N MET A 102 5.33 30.82 8.86
CA MET A 102 4.37 30.50 7.82
C MET A 102 4.97 29.54 6.78
N ASN A 103 6.14 29.86 6.24
CA ASN A 103 6.82 29.06 5.23
C ASN A 103 7.19 27.67 5.79
N ALA A 104 7.70 27.62 7.02
CA ALA A 104 7.98 26.35 7.71
C ALA A 104 6.72 25.49 7.83
N SER A 105 5.60 26.08 8.26
CA SER A 105 4.32 25.37 8.36
C SER A 105 3.85 24.82 7.02
N PHE A 106 4.01 25.60 5.93
CA PHE A 106 3.63 25.14 4.59
C PHE A 106 4.52 24.01 4.06
N LEU A 107 5.84 24.13 4.22
CA LEU A 107 6.77 23.07 3.81
C LEU A 107 6.54 21.78 4.60
N ARG A 108 6.28 21.89 5.90
CA ARG A 108 5.93 20.74 6.72
C ARG A 108 4.62 20.11 6.28
N ALA A 109 3.59 20.91 6.05
CA ALA A 109 2.30 20.41 5.62
C ALA A 109 2.40 19.69 4.27
N SER A 110 3.18 20.21 3.32
CA SER A 110 3.40 19.54 2.03
C SER A 110 4.18 18.23 2.18
N LEU A 111 5.26 18.20 2.98
CA LEU A 111 6.01 16.98 3.27
C LEU A 111 5.14 15.92 3.98
N PHE A 112 4.35 16.33 4.98
CA PHE A 112 3.40 15.44 5.65
C PHE A 112 2.32 14.91 4.71
N THR A 113 1.84 15.74 3.77
CA THR A 113 0.90 15.29 2.74
C THR A 113 1.52 14.17 1.89
N SER A 114 2.81 14.26 1.56
CA SER A 114 3.55 13.19 0.89
C SER A 114 3.69 11.94 1.77
N VAL A 115 3.99 12.07 3.06
CA VAL A 115 4.04 10.94 4.02
C VAL A 115 2.70 10.21 4.09
N VAL A 116 1.60 10.96 4.16
CA VAL A 116 0.25 10.39 4.14
C VAL A 116 -0.03 9.68 2.82
N ALA A 117 0.37 10.26 1.68
CA ALA A 117 0.21 9.63 0.37
C ALA A 117 0.94 8.27 0.29
N TYR A 118 2.15 8.17 0.83
CA TYR A 118 2.85 6.89 0.98
C TYR A 118 2.10 5.90 1.86
N GLY A 119 1.60 6.34 3.02
CA GLY A 119 0.80 5.51 3.92
C GLY A 119 -0.45 4.95 3.23
N VAL A 120 -1.18 5.78 2.49
CA VAL A 120 -2.36 5.37 1.72
C VAL A 120 -1.97 4.41 0.59
N ALA A 121 -0.90 4.68 -0.15
CA ALA A 121 -0.40 3.78 -1.19
C ALA A 121 -0.04 2.40 -0.64
N ALA A 122 0.68 2.34 0.49
CA ALA A 122 0.98 1.08 1.19
C ALA A 122 -0.28 0.36 1.65
N LEU A 123 -1.26 1.07 2.22
CA LEU A 123 -2.53 0.48 2.63
C LEU A 123 -3.27 -0.15 1.45
N VAL A 124 -3.35 0.54 0.31
CA VAL A 124 -4.00 0.03 -0.90
C VAL A 124 -3.30 -1.23 -1.42
N MET A 125 -1.95 -1.23 -1.44
CA MET A 125 -1.19 -2.43 -1.80
C MET A 125 -1.45 -3.58 -0.82
N GLY A 126 -1.43 -3.31 0.49
CA GLY A 126 -1.69 -4.31 1.54
C GLY A 126 -3.10 -4.90 1.46
N LEU A 127 -4.11 -4.08 1.21
CA LEU A 127 -5.48 -4.54 0.96
C LEU A 127 -5.56 -5.37 -0.32
N GLY A 128 -4.85 -4.98 -1.38
CA GLY A 128 -4.72 -5.77 -2.60
C GLY A 128 -4.19 -7.17 -2.29
N VAL A 129 -3.13 -7.29 -1.48
CA VAL A 129 -2.59 -8.60 -1.06
C VAL A 129 -3.64 -9.44 -0.32
N LEU A 130 -4.38 -8.86 0.63
CA LEU A 130 -5.42 -9.57 1.39
C LEU A 130 -6.59 -10.02 0.50
N VAL A 131 -7.05 -9.16 -0.41
CA VAL A 131 -8.10 -9.49 -1.39
C VAL A 131 -7.61 -10.58 -2.34
N GLY A 132 -6.34 -10.53 -2.77
CA GLY A 132 -5.73 -11.52 -3.64
C GLY A 132 -5.61 -12.88 -2.97
N ALA A 133 -5.17 -12.92 -1.71
CA ALA A 133 -5.11 -14.14 -0.90
C ALA A 133 -6.52 -14.77 -0.74
N THR A 134 -7.53 -13.94 -0.50
CA THR A 134 -8.93 -14.38 -0.40
C THR A 134 -9.44 -14.93 -1.74
N GLY A 135 -9.17 -14.22 -2.84
CA GLY A 135 -9.52 -14.66 -4.19
C GLY A 135 -8.86 -15.98 -4.58
N TRP A 136 -7.58 -16.15 -4.22
CA TRP A 136 -6.84 -17.39 -4.42
C TRP A 136 -7.43 -18.56 -3.63
N ALA A 137 -7.81 -18.33 -2.37
CA ALA A 137 -8.48 -19.34 -1.56
C ALA A 137 -9.82 -19.78 -2.19
N LEU A 138 -10.66 -18.84 -2.63
CA LEU A 138 -11.94 -19.12 -3.30
C LEU A 138 -11.74 -19.87 -4.62
N ALA A 139 -10.78 -19.44 -5.45
CA ALA A 139 -10.47 -20.10 -6.72
C ALA A 139 -9.98 -21.54 -6.53
N ARG A 140 -9.32 -21.85 -5.41
CA ARG A 140 -8.89 -23.20 -5.06
C ARG A 140 -10.06 -24.08 -4.61
N LEU A 141 -11.03 -23.52 -3.88
CA LEU A 141 -12.22 -24.23 -3.40
C LEU A 141 -13.20 -24.58 -4.53
N GLY A 142 -13.27 -23.76 -5.59
CA GLY A 142 -14.09 -24.04 -6.77
C GLY A 142 -13.51 -25.08 -7.74
N ARG A 143 -12.41 -25.77 -7.40
CA ARG A 143 -11.87 -26.86 -8.23
C ARG A 143 -12.68 -28.14 -8.02
N PRO A 144 -13.23 -28.77 -9.08
CA PRO A 144 -13.93 -30.03 -8.93
C PRO A 144 -12.98 -31.10 -8.38
N ALA A 145 -13.46 -31.89 -7.41
CA ALA A 145 -12.72 -33.04 -6.89
C ALA A 145 -12.37 -33.98 -8.06
N ALA A 146 -11.09 -34.34 -8.18
CA ALA A 146 -10.67 -35.35 -9.14
C ALA A 146 -11.49 -36.62 -8.87
N ALA A 147 -12.20 -37.10 -9.90
CA ALA A 147 -13.02 -38.30 -9.78
C ALA A 147 -12.13 -39.45 -9.29
N PRO A 148 -12.56 -40.23 -8.27
CA PRO A 148 -11.78 -41.38 -7.84
C PRO A 148 -11.59 -42.29 -9.05
N VAL A 149 -10.32 -42.57 -9.39
CA VAL A 149 -9.96 -43.55 -10.41
C VAL A 149 -10.64 -44.86 -9.99
N ALA A 150 -11.71 -45.23 -10.70
CA ALA A 150 -12.41 -46.47 -10.46
C ALA A 150 -11.38 -47.60 -10.57
N ALA A 151 -11.11 -48.27 -9.44
CA ALA A 151 -10.26 -49.44 -9.44
C ALA A 151 -10.89 -50.44 -10.41
N ARG A 152 -10.16 -50.78 -11.49
CA ARG A 152 -10.55 -51.88 -12.36
C ARG A 152 -10.55 -53.14 -11.50
N THR A 153 -11.72 -53.65 -11.16
CA THR A 153 -11.85 -55.00 -10.58
C THR A 153 -11.24 -55.97 -11.58
N PRO A 154 -10.24 -56.79 -11.21
CA PRO A 154 -9.73 -57.83 -12.09
C PRO A 154 -10.88 -58.82 -12.35
N GLU A 155 -11.29 -58.99 -13.60
CA GLU A 155 -12.15 -60.10 -13.98
C GLU A 155 -11.40 -61.40 -13.68
N LEU A 156 -11.97 -62.24 -12.80
CA LEU A 156 -11.46 -63.57 -12.52
C LEU A 156 -11.60 -64.42 -13.79
N PRO A 157 -10.56 -65.16 -14.22
CA PRO A 157 -10.65 -66.04 -15.37
C PRO A 157 -11.69 -67.14 -15.09
N THR A 158 -12.68 -67.23 -15.97
CA THR A 158 -13.67 -68.30 -15.99
C THR A 158 -12.94 -69.63 -16.19
N ALA A 159 -12.93 -70.48 -15.17
CA ALA A 159 -12.42 -71.84 -15.28
C ALA A 159 -13.36 -72.65 -16.21
N ALA A 160 -12.76 -73.31 -17.19
CA ALA A 160 -13.39 -74.23 -18.13
C ALA A 160 -13.72 -75.58 -17.47
#